data_AF-A0A016T2G3-F1
#
_entry.id   AF-A0A016T2G3-F1
#
_cell.length_a   1.000
_cell.length_b   1.000
_cell.length_c   1.000
_cell.angle_alpha   90.00
_cell.angle_beta   90.00
_cell.angle_gamma   90.00
#
_symmetry.space_group_name_H-M   'P 1'
#
loop_
_entity.id
_entity.type
_entity.pdbx_description
1 polymer ?
#
loop_
_entity_poly.entity_id
_entity_poly.type
_entity_poly.pdbx_seq_one_letter_code
_entity_poly.pdbx_strand_id
1 'polypeptide(L)'
;MKTYFLGLCIYLLLSCAEAKDPMCKMCIGAANAIRAAIRNRHSITMAAERYCTETVDRGLVRACERLIRFQKEKIAHDLKEATSIHLTLLLFQPPRRHSSRRICYDIMFCEWY
;
A
#
# COMPACT_ATOMS: atom_id res chain seq x y z
N MET A 1 14.90 -5.03 37.72
CA MET A 1 15.38 -4.70 36.36
C MET A 1 14.66 -5.48 35.24
N LYS A 2 14.23 -6.74 35.43
CA LYS A 2 13.54 -7.53 34.37
C LYS A 2 12.13 -7.03 33.98
N THR A 3 11.37 -6.47 34.92
CA THR A 3 9.99 -6.00 34.69
C THR A 3 9.90 -4.77 33.79
N TYR A 4 10.86 -3.85 33.90
CA TYR A 4 10.94 -2.67 33.02
C TYR A 4 11.26 -3.04 31.57
N PHE A 5 12.10 -4.07 31.36
CA PHE A 5 12.42 -4.56 30.01
C PHE A 5 11.21 -5.20 29.33
N LEU A 6 10.45 -6.02 30.07
CA LEU A 6 9.19 -6.60 29.58
C LEU A 6 8.14 -5.52 29.29
N GLY A 7 8.00 -4.54 30.17
CA GLY A 7 7.10 -3.40 29.96
C GLY A 7 7.47 -2.58 28.71
N LEU A 8 8.76 -2.30 28.51
CA LEU A 8 9.25 -1.59 27.32
C LEU A 8 9.02 -2.39 26.03
N CYS A 9 9.24 -3.71 26.06
CA CYS A 9 8.97 -4.59 24.92
C CYS A 9 7.48 -4.62 24.56
N ILE A 10 6.59 -4.73 25.54
CA ILE A 10 5.14 -4.72 25.32
C ILE A 10 4.70 -3.36 24.75
N TYR A 11 5.23 -2.26 25.30
CA TYR A 11 4.91 -0.90 24.83
C TYR A 11 5.39 -0.65 23.39
N LEU A 12 6.58 -1.14 23.04
CA LEU A 12 7.11 -1.08 21.67
C LEU A 12 6.29 -1.95 20.69
N LEU A 13 5.83 -3.14 21.12
CA LEU A 13 4.96 -4.00 20.31
C LEU A 13 3.59 -3.35 20.06
N LEU A 14 2.98 -2.73 21.09
CA LEU A 14 1.73 -1.97 20.97
C LEU A 14 1.87 -0.76 20.04
N SER A 15 2.96 0.00 20.18
CA SER A 15 3.25 1.16 19.33
C SER A 15 3.47 0.75 17.86
N CYS A 16 4.10 -0.41 17.62
CA CYS A 16 4.27 -0.98 16.29
C CYS A 16 2.95 -1.47 15.67
N ALA A 17 2.00 -1.96 16.48
CA ALA A 17 0.68 -2.35 16.02
C ALA A 17 -0.17 -1.13 15.62
N GLU A 18 -0.18 -0.07 16.43
CA GLU A 18 -0.91 1.18 16.13
C GLU A 18 -0.35 1.94 14.91
N ALA A 19 0.96 1.83 14.64
CA ALA A 19 1.58 2.47 13.47
C ALA A 19 1.30 1.76 12.13
N LYS A 20 0.87 0.49 12.15
CA LYS A 20 0.62 -0.29 10.91
C LYS A 20 -0.69 0.09 10.23
N ASP A 21 -1.73 0.43 10.97
CA ASP A 21 -3.02 0.84 10.41
C ASP A 21 -2.96 2.12 9.53
N PRO A 22 -2.32 3.23 9.95
CA PRO A 22 -2.20 4.41 9.11
C PRO A 22 -1.32 4.16 7.88
N MET A 23 -0.25 3.37 8.01
CA MET A 23 0.61 2.94 6.90
C MET A 23 -0.13 2.08 5.87
N CYS A 24 -0.96 1.13 6.34
CA CYS A 24 -1.79 0.28 5.49
C CYS A 24 -2.81 1.10 4.71
N LYS A 25 -3.56 1.99 5.39
CA LYS A 25 -4.55 2.88 4.75
C LYS A 25 -3.88 3.79 3.71
N MET A 26 -2.73 4.37 4.07
CA MET A 26 -1.95 5.21 3.16
C MET A 26 -1.53 4.44 1.91
N CYS A 27 -0.98 3.24 2.07
CA CYS A 27 -0.60 2.39 0.95
C CYS A 27 -1.80 2.04 0.06
N ILE A 28 -2.94 1.66 0.67
CA ILE A 28 -4.14 1.29 -0.07
C ILE A 28 -4.63 2.46 -0.92
N GLY A 29 -4.66 3.68 -0.37
CA GLY A 29 -5.06 4.87 -1.10
C GLY A 29 -4.09 5.22 -2.23
N ALA A 30 -2.77 5.11 -2.00
CA ALA A 30 -1.77 5.30 -3.04
C ALA A 30 -1.94 4.27 -4.19
N ALA A 31 -2.13 2.99 -3.85
CA ALA A 31 -2.39 1.94 -4.83
C ALA A 31 -3.71 2.16 -5.60
N ASN A 32 -4.74 2.70 -4.95
CA ASN A 32 -5.98 3.09 -5.63
C ASN A 32 -5.77 4.25 -6.61
N ALA A 33 -5.02 5.28 -6.22
CA ALA A 33 -4.68 6.41 -7.08
C ALA A 33 -3.88 5.94 -8.31
N ILE A 34 -2.89 5.06 -8.11
CA ILE A 34 -2.13 4.44 -9.19
C ILE A 34 -3.04 3.61 -10.10
N ARG A 35 -3.95 2.80 -9.53
CA ARG A 35 -4.91 2.01 -10.32
C ARG A 35 -5.79 2.91 -11.20
N ALA A 36 -6.28 4.03 -10.66
CA ALA A 36 -7.07 5.00 -11.41
C ALA A 36 -6.23 5.63 -12.54
N ALA A 37 -4.97 5.97 -12.27
CA ALA A 37 -4.06 6.50 -13.29
C ALA A 37 -3.80 5.51 -14.43
N ILE A 38 -3.58 4.23 -14.11
CA ILE A 38 -3.40 3.16 -15.11
C ILE A 38 -4.65 3.04 -15.99
N ARG A 39 -5.85 2.99 -15.38
CA ARG A 39 -7.13 2.87 -16.11
C ARG A 39 -7.38 4.05 -17.05
N ASN A 40 -7.07 5.26 -16.60
CA ASN A 40 -7.28 6.48 -17.36
C ASN A 40 -6.09 6.84 -18.29
N ARG A 41 -5.06 5.99 -18.38
CA ARG A 41 -3.81 6.25 -19.13
C ARG A 41 -3.12 7.57 -18.75
N HIS A 42 -3.19 7.93 -17.47
CA HIS A 42 -2.54 9.11 -16.91
C HIS A 42 -1.14 8.79 -16.36
N SER A 43 -0.37 9.83 -16.07
CA SER A 43 0.93 9.70 -15.39
C SER A 43 0.75 9.11 -13.99
N ILE A 44 1.31 7.91 -13.78
CA ILE A 44 1.31 7.21 -12.50
C ILE A 44 2.05 8.03 -11.44
N THR A 45 3.19 8.61 -11.80
CA THR A 45 4.01 9.44 -10.90
C THR A 45 3.20 10.63 -10.38
N MET A 46 2.54 11.35 -11.28
CA MET A 46 1.76 12.54 -10.92
C MET A 46 0.57 12.19 -10.02
N ALA A 47 -0.14 11.09 -10.32
CA ALA A 47 -1.27 10.64 -9.50
C ALA A 47 -0.83 10.20 -8.10
N ALA A 48 0.31 9.52 -8.00
CA ALA A 48 0.89 9.09 -6.74
C ALA A 48 1.37 10.25 -5.87
N GLU A 49 2.09 11.22 -6.46
CA GLU A 49 2.56 12.41 -5.75
C GLU A 49 1.40 13.29 -5.30
N ARG A 50 0.40 13.49 -6.17
CA ARG A 50 -0.82 14.22 -5.83
C ARG A 50 -1.57 13.61 -4.65
N TYR A 51 -1.67 12.28 -4.60
CA TYR A 51 -2.28 11.61 -3.46
C TYR A 51 -1.55 11.93 -2.15
N CYS A 52 -0.21 11.91 -2.17
CA CYS A 52 0.58 12.23 -0.98
C CYS A 52 0.45 13.68 -0.51
N THR A 53 0.25 14.64 -1.42
CA THR A 53 0.19 16.07 -1.08
C THR A 53 -1.23 16.56 -0.77
N GLU A 54 -2.25 16.02 -1.44
CA GLU A 54 -3.63 16.50 -1.35
C GLU A 54 -4.50 15.66 -0.39
N THR A 55 -4.18 14.38 -0.18
CA THR A 55 -5.08 13.43 0.55
C THR A 55 -4.52 12.93 1.87
N VAL A 56 -3.20 12.80 1.99
CA VAL A 56 -2.57 12.23 3.19
C VAL A 56 -2.41 13.30 4.28
N ASP A 57 -2.64 12.91 5.54
CA ASP A 57 -2.44 13.77 6.70
C ASP A 57 -1.03 14.40 6.70
N ARG A 58 -0.93 15.68 7.10
CA ARG A 58 0.34 16.44 7.08
C ARG A 58 1.49 15.74 7.80
N GLY A 59 1.20 14.98 8.85
CA GLY A 59 2.21 14.20 9.60
C GLY A 59 2.76 12.98 8.86
N LEU A 60 2.08 12.51 7.80
CA LEU A 60 2.39 11.29 7.08
C LEU A 60 2.85 11.53 5.63
N VAL A 61 2.80 12.77 5.13
CA VAL A 61 3.21 13.13 3.75
C VAL A 61 4.62 12.60 3.42
N ARG A 62 5.61 12.84 4.29
CA ARG A 62 6.98 12.36 4.07
C ARG A 62 7.08 10.83 4.01
N ALA A 63 6.22 10.13 4.75
CA ALA A 63 6.16 8.67 4.72
C ALA A 63 5.51 8.19 3.42
N CYS A 64 4.47 8.90 2.93
CA CYS A 64 3.85 8.64 1.64
C CYS A 64 4.84 8.86 0.49
N GLU A 65 5.56 9.98 0.47
CA GLU A 65 6.58 10.27 -0.55
C GLU A 65 7.66 9.18 -0.61
N ARG A 66 8.11 8.67 0.55
CA ARG A 66 9.03 7.52 0.61
C ARG A 66 8.38 6.26 0.04
N LEU A 67 7.15 5.94 0.43
CA LEU A 67 6.43 4.80 -0.13
C LEU A 67 6.34 4.90 -1.66
N ILE A 68 5.97 6.06 -2.20
CA ILE A 68 5.87 6.27 -3.64
C ILE A 68 7.25 6.13 -4.30
N ARG A 69 8.28 6.77 -3.74
CA ARG A 69 9.64 6.72 -4.30
C ARG A 69 10.19 5.30 -4.41
N PHE A 70 9.92 4.44 -3.42
CA PHE A 70 10.48 3.09 -3.38
C PHE A 70 9.57 1.99 -3.93
N GLN A 71 8.24 2.14 -3.81
CA GLN A 71 7.30 1.05 -4.09
C GLN A 71 6.37 1.32 -5.29
N LYS A 72 6.36 2.54 -5.88
CA LYS A 72 5.48 2.89 -7.00
C LYS A 72 5.59 1.91 -8.17
N GLU A 73 6.80 1.57 -8.60
CA GLU A 73 7.01 0.67 -9.75
C GLU A 73 6.45 -0.72 -9.48
N LYS A 74 6.72 -1.28 -8.28
CA LYS A 74 6.18 -2.57 -7.86
C LYS A 74 4.65 -2.55 -7.78
N ILE A 75 4.07 -1.53 -7.13
CA ILE A 75 2.62 -1.36 -7.04
C ILE A 75 2.00 -1.24 -8.44
N ALA A 76 2.61 -0.45 -9.33
CA ALA A 76 2.14 -0.27 -10.70
C ALA A 76 2.23 -1.57 -11.52
N HIS A 77 3.31 -2.33 -11.36
CA HIS A 77 3.50 -3.63 -12.00
C HIS A 77 2.41 -4.62 -11.57
N ASP A 78 2.24 -4.83 -10.27
CA ASP A 78 1.25 -5.75 -9.71
C ASP A 78 -0.18 -5.34 -10.11
N LEU A 79 -0.45 -4.04 -10.17
CA LEU A 79 -1.72 -3.52 -10.66
C LEU A 79 -1.92 -3.76 -12.16
N LYS A 80 -0.89 -3.59 -12.99
CA LYS A 80 -0.95 -3.84 -14.43
C LYS A 80 -1.18 -5.32 -14.71
N GLU A 81 -0.46 -6.23 -14.04
CA GLU A 81 -0.70 -7.67 -14.13
C GLU A 81 -2.13 -8.03 -13.73
N ALA A 82 -2.61 -7.49 -12.61
CA ALA A 82 -3.97 -7.71 -12.17
C ALA A 82 -5.04 -7.21 -13.17
N THR A 83 -4.74 -6.16 -13.93
CA THR A 83 -5.63 -5.64 -14.98
C THR A 83 -5.49 -6.35 -16.33
N SER A 84 -4.29 -6.84 -16.69
CA SER A 84 -4.05 -7.55 -17.96
C SER A 84 -4.68 -8.94 -17.96
N ILE A 85 -4.80 -9.56 -16.78
CA ILE A 85 -5.44 -10.86 -16.57
C ILE A 85 -6.94 -10.86 -16.91
N HIS A 86 -7.57 -9.70 -17.15
CA HIS A 86 -8.98 -9.63 -17.57
C HIS A 86 -9.24 -10.16 -19.00
N LEU A 87 -8.22 -10.27 -19.87
CA LEU A 87 -8.41 -10.74 -21.25
C LEU A 87 -8.09 -12.23 -21.46
N THR A 88 -7.41 -12.90 -20.52
CA THR A 88 -6.87 -14.27 -20.70
C THR A 88 -7.41 -15.28 -19.68
N LEU A 89 -8.67 -15.11 -19.24
CA LEU A 89 -9.27 -15.94 -18.18
C LEU A 89 -10.60 -16.58 -18.56
N LEU A 90 -10.73 -17.06 -19.79
CA LEU A 90 -11.78 -18.01 -20.12
C LEU A 90 -11.41 -19.48 -19.84
N LEU A 91 -10.18 -19.78 -19.36
CA LEU A 91 -9.77 -21.20 -19.30
C LEU A 91 -9.35 -21.80 -17.95
N PHE A 92 -8.67 -21.18 -16.97
CA PHE A 92 -8.14 -22.06 -15.89
C PHE A 92 -7.85 -21.52 -14.48
N GLN A 93 -8.42 -20.42 -13.99
CA GLN A 93 -8.41 -20.10 -12.53
C GLN A 93 -9.31 -18.89 -12.23
N PRO A 94 -9.97 -18.79 -11.05
CA PRO A 94 -10.70 -17.58 -10.70
C PRO A 94 -9.70 -16.40 -10.67
N PRO A 95 -10.06 -15.23 -11.23
CA PRO A 95 -9.18 -14.08 -11.27
C PRO A 95 -8.72 -13.76 -9.86
N ARG A 96 -7.41 -13.80 -9.60
CA ARG A 96 -6.86 -13.23 -8.38
C ARG A 96 -7.11 -11.74 -8.46
N ARG A 97 -8.23 -11.26 -7.91
CA ARG A 97 -8.46 -9.84 -7.63
C ARG A 97 -7.33 -9.40 -6.71
N HIS A 98 -6.24 -8.88 -7.25
CA HIS A 98 -5.23 -8.17 -6.46
C HIS A 98 -5.88 -6.86 -6.03
N SER A 99 -6.61 -6.93 -4.91
CA SER A 99 -7.09 -5.74 -4.22
C SER A 99 -5.88 -4.91 -3.79
N SER A 100 -6.04 -3.59 -3.70
CA SER A 100 -4.95 -2.71 -3.24
C SER A 100 -4.40 -3.15 -1.89
N ARG A 101 -5.25 -3.72 -1.03
CA ARG A 101 -4.86 -4.28 0.26
C ARG A 101 -3.92 -5.47 0.12
N ARG A 102 -4.11 -6.34 -0.88
CA ARG A 102 -3.22 -7.48 -1.12
C ARG A 102 -1.84 -7.02 -1.58
N ILE A 103 -1.79 -6.07 -2.51
CA ILE A 103 -0.53 -5.46 -2.93
C ILE A 103 0.18 -4.84 -1.73
N CYS A 104 -0.55 -4.08 -0.91
CA CYS A 104 0.00 -3.49 0.31
C CYS A 104 0.42 -4.50 1.38
N TYR A 105 -0.20 -5.68 1.42
CA TYR A 105 0.29 -6.80 2.24
C TYR A 105 1.61 -7.36 1.69
N ASP A 106 1.73 -7.53 0.36
CA ASP A 106 2.93 -8.08 -0.29
C ASP A 106 4.16 -7.14 -0.18
N ILE A 107 3.95 -5.87 0.19
CA ILE A 107 5.01 -4.92 0.55
C ILE A 107 5.10 -4.63 2.06
N MET A 108 4.45 -5.46 2.90
CA MET A 108 4.45 -5.39 4.37
C MET A 108 3.87 -4.11 4.97
N PHE A 109 3.03 -3.38 4.23
CA PHE A 109 2.32 -2.20 4.73
C PHE A 109 0.98 -2.55 5.38
N CYS A 110 0.42 -3.73 5.13
CA CYS A 110 -0.82 -4.23 5.74
C CYS A 110 -0.61 -5.61 6.37
N GLU A 111 -1.43 -5.97 7.36
CA GLU A 111 -1.55 -7.34 7.89
C GLU A 111 -2.80 -8.04 7.33
N TRP A 112 -2.71 -9.36 7.17
CA TRP A 112 -3.87 -10.23 6.93
C TRP A 112 -4.56 -10.44 8.27
N TYR A 113 -5.75 -9.86 8.44
CA TYR A 113 -6.65 -10.12 9.56
C TYR A 113 -7.78 -11.04 9.08
#